data_AF-A0A4Q5UWX2-F1
#
_entry.id   AF-A0A4Q5UWX2-F1
#
_cell.length_a   1.000
_cell.length_b   1.000
_cell.length_c   1.000
_cell.angle_alpha   90.00
_cell.angle_beta   90.00
_cell.angle_gamma   90.00
#
_symmetry.space_group_name_H-M   'P 1'
#
loop_
_entity.id
_entity.type
_entity.pdbx_description
1 polymer ?
#
loop_
_entity_poly.entity_id
_entity_poly.type
_entity_poly.pdbx_seq_one_letter_code
_entity_poly.pdbx_strand_id
1 'polypeptide(L)'
;MARPSTGAWSVYESLRIEMTFLLKKGFIRKGCIITGPMSWTNQHGQASGSIHFKSSYLGTPESNYIELSYTLASNGEKKKRNYKVYLHEQPSNLGKGSVLYFLCPQSDRKCRILYSAYGSDLFKSREAYRNRLYYDCQQASKLSKYNDTYWRLESHLKKLQKQACYGERTYNGLLTKKAVRYKRLAWKQMRMDELRWTLGALKCLQTILASKGLLH
;
A
#
# COMPACT_ATOMS: atom_id res chain seq x y z
N MET A 1 -27.24 -1.55 -1.02
CA MET A 1 -26.61 -0.79 -2.12
C MET A 1 -25.21 -0.37 -1.71
N ALA A 2 -24.18 -0.69 -2.51
CA ALA A 2 -22.83 -0.17 -2.31
C ALA A 2 -22.86 1.36 -2.54
N ARG A 3 -22.09 2.12 -1.75
CA ARG A 3 -21.96 3.57 -1.96
C ARG A 3 -21.41 3.79 -3.39
N PRO A 4 -21.94 4.74 -4.16
CA PRO A 4 -21.31 5.14 -5.42
C PRO A 4 -19.83 5.44 -5.18
N SER A 5 -18.97 5.04 -6.12
CA SER A 5 -17.55 5.42 -6.09
C SER A 5 -17.47 6.94 -5.97
N THR A 6 -16.89 7.44 -4.88
CA THR A 6 -16.73 8.88 -4.62
C THR A 6 -15.67 9.54 -5.52
N GLY A 7 -15.18 8.85 -6.55
CA GLY A 7 -14.03 9.28 -7.37
C GLY A 7 -12.72 9.35 -6.57
N ALA A 8 -12.68 8.76 -5.38
CA ALA A 8 -11.53 8.81 -4.49
C ALA A 8 -10.56 7.67 -4.82
N TRP A 9 -9.30 7.98 -5.13
CA TRP A 9 -8.27 6.99 -5.39
C TRP A 9 -7.78 6.33 -4.11
N SER A 10 -7.55 5.04 -4.25
CA SER A 10 -6.92 4.25 -3.22
C SER A 10 -5.39 4.26 -3.34
N VAL A 11 -4.73 4.07 -2.20
CA VAL A 11 -3.27 3.87 -2.12
C VAL A 11 -2.80 2.70 -3.01
N TYR A 12 -3.64 1.68 -3.19
CA TYR A 12 -3.28 0.48 -3.95
C TYR A 12 -3.53 0.63 -5.45
N GLU A 13 -4.42 1.53 -5.85
CA GLU A 13 -4.68 1.87 -7.26
C GLU A 13 -3.61 2.81 -7.83
N SER A 14 -2.99 3.63 -6.98
CA SER A 14 -1.92 4.54 -7.40
C SER A 14 -0.61 3.82 -7.74
N LEU A 15 0.13 4.33 -8.74
CA LEU A 15 1.52 3.93 -8.96
C LEU A 15 2.40 4.48 -7.84
N ARG A 16 3.34 3.65 -7.35
CA ARG A 16 4.14 3.96 -6.15
C ARG A 16 5.61 3.68 -6.36
N ILE A 17 6.43 4.62 -5.92
CA ILE A 17 7.89 4.45 -5.80
C ILE A 17 8.20 4.36 -4.31
N GLU A 18 8.58 3.18 -3.84
CA GLU A 18 8.86 2.92 -2.43
C GLU A 18 10.37 2.87 -2.17
N MET A 19 10.86 3.66 -1.22
CA MET A 19 12.28 3.69 -0.85
C MET A 19 12.79 2.30 -0.45
N THR A 20 11.99 1.56 0.31
CA THR A 20 12.33 0.20 0.74
C THR A 20 12.45 -0.77 -0.43
N PHE A 21 11.65 -0.61 -1.49
CA PHE A 21 11.75 -1.44 -2.69
C PHE A 21 13.05 -1.14 -3.45
N LEU A 22 13.37 0.15 -3.65
CA LEU A 22 14.59 0.56 -4.35
C LEU A 22 15.85 0.05 -3.65
N LEU A 23 15.92 0.18 -2.32
CA LEU A 23 17.04 -0.32 -1.53
C LEU A 23 17.16 -1.85 -1.61
N LYS A 24 16.04 -2.58 -1.47
CA LYS A 24 16.04 -4.06 -1.56
C LYS A 24 16.45 -4.58 -2.93
N LYS A 25 16.09 -3.87 -4.00
CA LYS A 25 16.48 -4.22 -5.38
C LYS A 25 17.89 -3.75 -5.75
N GLY A 26 18.57 -3.00 -4.86
CA GLY A 26 19.88 -2.44 -5.14
C GLY A 26 19.86 -1.32 -6.18
N PHE A 27 18.70 -0.71 -6.43
CA PHE A 27 18.54 0.43 -7.35
C PHE A 27 19.08 1.73 -6.76
N ILE A 28 19.29 1.78 -5.45
CA ILE A 28 20.02 2.83 -4.76
C ILE A 28 21.09 2.15 -3.91
N ARG A 29 22.36 2.49 -4.13
CA ARG A 29 23.51 1.99 -3.35
C ARG A 29 24.47 3.13 -3.08
N LYS A 30 24.98 3.20 -1.85
CA LYS A 30 25.90 4.25 -1.41
C LYS A 30 27.21 4.16 -2.20
N GLY A 31 27.71 5.29 -2.67
CA GLY A 31 28.89 5.41 -3.51
C GLY A 31 28.68 5.07 -4.98
N CYS A 32 27.44 4.87 -5.46
CA CYS A 32 27.16 4.45 -6.82
C CYS A 32 26.17 5.38 -7.54
N ILE A 33 26.30 5.41 -8.87
CA ILE A 33 25.26 5.89 -9.79
C ILE A 33 24.68 4.67 -10.49
N ILE A 34 23.37 4.52 -10.48
CA ILE A 34 22.69 3.36 -11.05
C ILE A 34 21.57 3.85 -11.97
N THR A 35 21.53 3.33 -13.18
CA THR A 35 20.47 3.62 -14.15
C THR A 35 19.71 2.35 -14.47
N GLY A 36 18.42 2.50 -14.76
CA GLY A 36 17.62 1.35 -15.16
C GLY A 36 16.14 1.67 -15.32
N PRO A 37 15.38 0.76 -15.93
CA PRO A 37 13.94 0.84 -15.93
C PRO A 37 13.35 0.29 -14.63
N MET A 38 12.16 0.75 -14.30
CA MET A 38 11.28 0.18 -13.30
C MET A 38 9.88 0.12 -13.89
N SER A 39 9.18 -0.98 -13.67
CA SER A 39 7.83 -1.20 -14.17
C SER A 39 6.90 -1.68 -13.07
N TRP A 40 5.62 -1.41 -13.27
CA TRP A 40 4.56 -1.86 -12.38
C TRP A 40 3.67 -2.86 -13.11
N THR A 41 3.16 -3.82 -12.36
CA THR A 41 2.10 -4.71 -12.80
C THR A 41 0.84 -4.43 -11.98
N ASN A 42 -0.32 -4.54 -12.64
CA ASN A 42 -1.61 -4.45 -11.99
C ASN A 42 -1.94 -5.76 -11.24
N GLN A 43 -3.08 -5.81 -10.57
CA GLN A 43 -3.53 -6.99 -9.81
C GLN A 43 -3.75 -8.24 -10.67
N HIS A 44 -3.93 -8.07 -11.99
CA HIS A 44 -4.07 -9.14 -12.97
C HIS A 44 -2.73 -9.53 -13.62
N GLY A 45 -1.61 -8.99 -13.14
CA GLY A 45 -0.27 -9.27 -13.65
C GLY A 45 0.09 -8.55 -14.96
N GLN A 46 -0.80 -7.70 -15.48
CA GLN A 46 -0.55 -6.94 -16.71
C GLN A 46 0.29 -5.70 -16.42
N ALA A 47 1.12 -5.28 -17.38
CA ALA A 47 1.94 -4.08 -17.23
C ALA A 47 1.05 -2.83 -17.09
N SER A 48 1.24 -2.08 -16.00
CA SER A 48 0.47 -0.88 -15.67
C SER A 48 1.24 0.41 -15.96
N GLY A 49 2.54 0.33 -16.22
CA GLY A 49 3.39 1.48 -16.53
C GLY A 49 4.87 1.15 -16.35
N SER A 50 5.72 2.01 -16.89
CA SER A 50 7.17 1.95 -16.71
C SER A 50 7.77 3.35 -16.61
N ILE A 51 8.92 3.43 -15.96
CA ILE A 51 9.71 4.63 -15.75
C ILE A 51 11.17 4.28 -15.93
N HIS A 52 11.96 5.19 -16.50
CA HIS A 52 13.41 5.11 -16.43
C HIS A 52 13.89 5.93 -15.24
N PHE A 53 14.84 5.41 -14.47
CA PHE A 53 15.43 6.12 -13.36
C PHE A 53 16.96 6.19 -13.48
N LYS A 54 17.52 7.25 -12.93
CA LYS A 54 18.95 7.37 -12.61
C LYS A 54 19.08 7.75 -11.15
N SER A 55 19.58 6.85 -10.32
CA SER A 55 19.90 7.15 -8.93
C SER A 55 21.36 7.55 -8.80
N SER A 56 21.61 8.54 -7.95
CA SER A 56 22.94 8.97 -7.53
C SER A 56 22.92 9.04 -6.01
N TYR A 57 23.84 8.33 -5.36
CA TYR A 57 23.98 8.33 -3.90
C TYR A 57 25.45 8.40 -3.53
N LEU A 58 26.09 9.55 -3.78
CA LEU A 58 27.54 9.73 -3.61
C LEU A 58 27.93 10.30 -2.24
N GLY A 59 26.95 10.67 -1.41
CA GLY A 59 27.18 11.04 0.00
C GLY A 59 27.09 12.54 0.30
N THR A 60 26.97 13.41 -0.72
CA THR A 60 26.65 14.83 -0.51
C THR A 60 25.16 15.08 -0.79
N PRO A 61 24.48 15.99 -0.07
CA PRO A 61 23.06 16.26 -0.27
C PRO A 61 22.68 16.59 -1.73
N GLU A 62 23.53 17.34 -2.43
CA GLU A 62 23.31 17.75 -3.82
C GLU A 62 23.51 16.60 -4.83
N SER A 63 24.40 15.66 -4.51
CA SER A 63 24.66 14.48 -5.34
C SER A 63 23.71 13.32 -5.03
N ASN A 64 22.89 13.43 -3.99
CA ASN A 64 21.98 12.40 -3.54
C ASN A 64 20.58 12.64 -4.13
N TYR A 65 20.26 11.97 -5.23
CA TYR A 65 18.99 12.11 -5.91
C TYR A 65 18.58 10.85 -6.67
N ILE A 66 17.30 10.77 -7.02
CA ILE A 66 16.79 9.90 -8.08
C ILE A 66 16.14 10.78 -9.15
N GLU A 67 16.66 10.68 -10.36
CA GLU A 67 16.11 11.31 -11.54
C GLU A 67 15.10 10.36 -12.18
N LEU A 68 13.93 10.90 -12.51
CA LEU A 68 12.76 10.16 -12.95
C LEU A 68 12.36 10.62 -14.35
N SER A 69 12.38 9.70 -15.31
CA SER A 69 12.07 9.97 -16.72
C SER A 69 10.95 9.08 -17.23
N TYR A 70 9.81 9.67 -17.57
CA TYR A 70 8.61 8.95 -18.04
C TYR A 70 7.70 9.82 -18.91
N THR A 71 6.74 9.17 -19.56
CA THR A 71 5.67 9.83 -20.32
C THR A 71 4.33 9.50 -19.70
N LEU A 72 3.50 10.51 -19.47
CA LEU A 72 2.11 10.36 -19.05
C LEU A 72 1.20 10.62 -20.23
N ALA A 73 0.16 9.82 -20.38
CA ALA A 73 -0.97 10.11 -21.26
C ALA A 73 -2.11 10.65 -20.40
N SER A 74 -2.52 11.90 -20.64
CA SER A 74 -3.67 12.51 -19.98
C SER A 74 -4.52 13.19 -21.05
N ASN A 75 -5.80 12.84 -21.11
CA ASN A 75 -6.78 13.43 -22.05
C ASN A 75 -6.30 13.43 -23.53
N GLY A 76 -5.60 12.38 -23.96
CA GLY A 76 -5.08 12.25 -25.33
C GLY A 76 -3.71 12.90 -25.58
N GLU A 77 -3.22 13.74 -24.66
CA GLU A 77 -1.90 14.36 -24.77
C GLU A 77 -0.82 13.56 -24.06
N LYS A 78 0.33 13.39 -24.72
CA LYS A 78 1.52 12.76 -24.14
C LYS A 78 2.44 13.83 -23.55
N LYS A 79 2.57 13.85 -22.23
CA LYS A 79 3.49 14.75 -21.51
C LYS A 79 4.72 13.99 -21.04
N LYS A 80 5.89 14.41 -21.52
CA LYS A 80 7.18 13.90 -21.04
C LYS A 80 7.56 14.61 -19.73
N ARG A 81 8.06 13.85 -18.77
CA ARG A 81 8.55 14.37 -17.48
C ARG A 81 9.96 13.85 -17.25
N ASN A 82 10.86 14.77 -16.94
CA ASN A 82 12.19 14.50 -16.39
C ASN A 82 12.44 15.47 -15.23
N TYR A 83 12.70 14.95 -14.04
CA TYR A 83 13.05 15.76 -12.87
C TYR A 83 13.80 14.92 -11.83
N LYS A 84 14.49 15.61 -10.93
CA LYS A 84 15.18 15.02 -9.78
C LYS A 84 14.29 15.04 -8.55
N VAL A 85 14.37 13.96 -7.78
CA VAL A 85 13.87 13.87 -6.41
C VAL A 85 15.08 13.66 -5.51
N TYR A 86 15.38 14.64 -4.67
CA TYR A 86 16.53 14.58 -3.77
C TYR A 86 16.31 13.56 -2.64
N LEU A 87 17.40 13.01 -2.14
CA LEU A 87 17.43 12.02 -1.08
C LEU A 87 18.02 12.62 0.20
N HIS A 88 17.40 12.33 1.32
CA HIS A 88 17.84 12.80 2.63
C HIS A 88 18.15 11.61 3.54
N GLU A 89 19.38 11.54 4.03
CA GLU A 89 19.84 10.54 4.99
C GLU A 89 19.69 11.09 6.41
N GLN A 90 18.97 10.36 7.28
CA GLN A 90 18.80 10.73 8.68
C GLN A 90 19.28 9.59 9.58
N PRO A 91 19.98 9.84 10.70
CA PRO A 91 20.31 8.82 11.68
C PRO A 91 19.08 8.05 12.15
N SER A 92 19.22 6.74 12.34
CA SER A 92 18.15 5.91 12.89
C SER A 92 17.94 6.22 14.36
N ASN A 93 16.68 6.32 14.78
CA ASN A 93 16.31 6.44 16.20
C ASN A 93 16.74 5.23 17.05
N LEU A 94 17.10 4.11 16.41
CA LEU A 94 17.63 2.92 17.08
C LEU A 94 19.14 3.00 17.36
N GLY A 95 19.77 4.15 17.09
CA GLY A 95 21.20 4.39 17.33
C GLY A 95 22.15 3.64 16.40
N LYS A 96 21.62 2.87 15.44
CA LYS A 96 22.42 2.10 14.47
C LYS A 96 21.90 2.33 13.06
N GLY A 97 22.82 2.75 12.19
CA GLY A 97 22.56 3.01 10.78
C GLY A 97 21.76 4.28 10.50
N SER A 98 21.37 4.44 9.25
CA SER A 98 20.66 5.60 8.74
C SER A 98 19.40 5.19 7.98
N VAL A 99 18.47 6.13 7.88
CA VAL A 99 17.20 5.99 7.18
C VAL A 99 17.20 6.99 6.04
N LEU A 100 17.10 6.47 4.82
CA LEU A 100 17.01 7.29 3.62
C LEU A 100 15.56 7.68 3.32
N TYR A 101 15.33 8.93 2.95
CA TYR A 101 14.02 9.48 2.59
C TYR A 101 14.08 10.17 1.24
N PHE A 102 12.95 10.22 0.54
CA PHE A 102 12.77 11.17 -0.56
C PHE A 102 12.39 12.54 0.01
N LEU A 103 12.91 13.60 -0.59
CA LEU A 103 12.36 14.94 -0.48
C LEU A 103 11.26 15.09 -1.54
N CYS A 104 10.02 15.30 -1.08
CA CYS A 104 8.88 15.41 -1.97
C CYS A 104 9.08 16.58 -2.96
N PRO A 105 9.01 16.36 -4.29
CA PRO A 105 9.30 17.42 -5.26
C PRO A 105 8.29 18.58 -5.24
N GLN A 106 7.12 18.40 -4.62
CA GLN A 106 6.11 19.45 -4.50
C GLN A 106 6.07 20.11 -3.11
N SER A 107 6.30 19.36 -2.04
CA SER A 107 6.12 19.86 -0.66
C SER A 107 7.41 19.92 0.14
N ASP A 108 8.51 19.43 -0.42
CA ASP A 108 9.83 19.27 0.20
C ASP A 108 9.87 18.44 1.50
N ARG A 109 8.72 17.86 1.88
CA ARG A 109 8.63 16.99 3.06
C ARG A 109 9.30 15.65 2.81
N LYS A 110 9.96 15.15 3.86
CA LYS A 110 10.54 13.81 3.89
C LYS A 110 9.46 12.75 3.80
N CYS A 111 9.60 11.83 2.85
CA CYS A 111 8.67 10.72 2.68
C CYS A 111 9.39 9.44 2.27
N ARG A 112 8.75 8.28 2.50
CA ARG A 112 9.28 6.96 2.13
C ARG A 112 8.66 6.40 0.86
N ILE A 113 7.57 7.01 0.40
CA ILE A 113 6.79 6.58 -0.75
C ILE A 113 6.35 7.82 -1.52
N LEU A 114 6.62 7.82 -2.82
CA LEU A 114 6.02 8.77 -3.75
C LEU A 114 4.90 8.08 -4.51
N TYR A 115 3.83 8.83 -4.76
CA TYR A 115 2.62 8.36 -5.41
C TYR A 115 2.44 9.12 -6.72
N SER A 116 1.96 8.46 -7.77
CA SER A 116 1.29 9.11 -8.89
C SER A 116 -0.20 8.84 -8.73
N ALA A 117 -0.91 9.89 -8.30
CA ALA A 117 -2.30 9.88 -7.89
C ALA A 117 -3.12 11.00 -8.56
N TYR A 118 -4.44 10.83 -8.70
CA TYR A 118 -5.40 11.79 -9.26
C TYR A 118 -4.95 12.48 -10.56
N GLY A 119 -4.37 11.74 -11.51
CA GLY A 119 -3.85 12.30 -12.76
C GLY A 119 -2.65 13.26 -12.57
N SER A 120 -1.95 13.17 -11.45
CA SER A 120 -0.79 14.03 -11.16
C SER A 120 0.34 13.78 -12.13
N ASP A 121 0.88 14.88 -12.65
CA ASP A 121 2.03 14.86 -13.55
C ASP A 121 3.34 14.44 -12.85
N LEU A 122 3.39 14.61 -11.52
CA LEU A 122 4.56 14.33 -10.69
C LEU A 122 4.27 13.20 -9.69
N PHE A 123 5.30 12.42 -9.41
CA PHE A 123 5.34 11.52 -8.25
C PHE A 123 5.64 12.35 -7.00
N LYS A 124 4.72 12.34 -6.04
CA LYS A 124 4.83 13.18 -4.84
C LYS A 124 4.33 12.48 -3.59
N SER A 125 4.64 13.05 -2.42
CA SER A 125 4.19 12.50 -1.15
C SER A 125 2.66 12.50 -1.06
N ARG A 126 2.11 11.58 -0.27
CA ARG A 126 0.66 11.47 -0.02
C ARG A 126 0.05 12.78 0.48
N GLU A 127 0.80 13.53 1.28
CA GLU A 127 0.35 14.80 1.88
C GLU A 127 0.36 15.97 0.89
N ALA A 128 1.08 15.86 -0.23
CA ALA A 128 1.13 16.89 -1.27
C ALA A 128 -0.09 16.85 -2.22
N TYR A 129 -1.04 15.93 -1.98
CA TYR A 129 -2.31 15.89 -2.69
C TYR A 129 -3.36 16.74 -1.98
N ARG A 130 -4.12 17.52 -2.74
CA ARG A 130 -5.31 18.23 -2.23
C ARG A 130 -6.36 17.23 -1.73
N ASN A 131 -6.55 16.16 -2.49
CA ASN A 131 -7.46 15.08 -2.14
C ASN A 131 -6.72 13.97 -1.39
N ARG A 132 -7.33 13.48 -0.31
CA ARG A 132 -6.76 12.39 0.48
C ARG A 132 -6.71 11.11 -0.36
N LEU A 133 -5.55 10.43 -0.38
CA LEU A 133 -5.47 9.04 -0.80
C LEU A 133 -5.97 8.16 0.33
N TYR A 134 -6.98 7.32 0.08
CA TYR A 134 -7.55 6.44 1.08
C TYR A 134 -6.93 5.06 1.01
N TYR A 135 -6.92 4.33 2.13
CA TYR A 135 -6.76 2.88 2.06
C TYR A 135 -8.12 2.25 1.70
N ASP A 136 -8.13 1.13 0.97
CA ASP A 136 -9.37 0.45 0.58
C ASP A 136 -10.31 0.19 1.78
N CYS A 137 -9.72 -0.14 2.94
CA CYS A 137 -10.48 -0.38 4.16
C CYS A 137 -11.22 0.86 4.71
N GLN A 138 -10.82 2.07 4.31
CA GLN A 138 -11.48 3.33 4.68
C GLN A 138 -12.65 3.64 3.73
N GLN A 139 -12.66 3.07 2.53
CA GLN A 139 -13.72 3.20 1.54
C GLN A 139 -14.75 2.06 1.66
N ALA A 140 -14.37 0.95 2.30
CA ALA A 140 -15.26 -0.19 2.53
C ALA A 140 -16.54 0.22 3.29
N SER A 141 -17.69 -0.17 2.75
CA SER A 141 -18.96 0.00 3.44
C SER A 141 -19.02 -0.82 4.73
N LYS A 142 -19.90 -0.46 5.68
CA LYS A 142 -20.08 -1.25 6.92
C LYS A 142 -20.39 -2.73 6.65
N LEU A 143 -21.09 -3.02 5.55
CA LEU A 143 -21.44 -4.38 5.13
C LEU A 143 -20.23 -5.10 4.52
N SER A 144 -19.50 -4.44 3.62
CA SER A 144 -18.30 -5.00 2.97
C SER A 144 -17.17 -5.25 3.98
N LYS A 145 -17.07 -4.41 5.01
CA LYS A 145 -16.03 -4.46 6.03
C LYS A 145 -15.83 -5.86 6.62
N TYR A 146 -16.89 -6.59 6.94
CA TYR A 146 -16.79 -7.93 7.53
C TYR A 146 -16.22 -8.92 6.51
N ASN A 147 -16.74 -8.90 5.29
CA ASN A 147 -16.26 -9.75 4.20
C ASN A 147 -14.80 -9.44 3.83
N ASP A 148 -14.44 -8.17 3.64
CA ASP A 148 -13.08 -7.75 3.30
C ASP A 148 -12.08 -8.10 4.41
N THR A 149 -12.50 -7.96 5.67
CA THR A 149 -11.68 -8.34 6.82
C THR A 149 -11.51 -9.86 6.90
N TYR A 150 -12.57 -10.63 6.64
CA TYR A 150 -12.52 -12.09 6.59
C TYR A 150 -11.50 -12.57 5.56
N TRP A 151 -11.60 -12.15 4.30
CA TRP A 151 -10.69 -12.58 3.23
C TRP A 151 -9.25 -12.13 3.46
N ARG A 152 -9.06 -10.94 4.03
CA ARG A 152 -7.73 -10.47 4.44
C ARG A 152 -7.13 -11.32 5.56
N LEU A 153 -7.94 -11.68 6.56
CA LEU A 153 -7.52 -12.57 7.65
C LEU A 153 -7.20 -13.96 7.14
N GLU A 154 -8.03 -14.51 6.25
CA GLU A 154 -7.80 -15.81 5.63
C GLU A 154 -6.45 -15.83 4.88
N SER A 155 -6.20 -14.84 4.02
CA SER A 155 -4.93 -14.70 3.29
C SER A 155 -3.72 -14.55 4.22
N HIS A 156 -3.88 -13.81 5.32
CA HIS A 156 -2.83 -13.61 6.32
C HIS A 156 -2.60 -14.89 7.13
N LEU A 157 -3.65 -15.60 7.53
CA LEU A 157 -3.58 -16.86 8.24
C LEU A 157 -2.96 -17.94 7.36
N LYS A 158 -3.27 -18.04 6.06
CA LYS A 158 -2.58 -18.94 5.12
C LYS A 158 -1.07 -18.68 5.08
N LYS A 159 -0.65 -17.41 5.04
CA LYS A 159 0.78 -17.02 5.10
C LYS A 159 1.42 -17.34 6.46
N LEU A 160 0.74 -17.03 7.55
CA LEU A 160 1.22 -17.33 8.91
C LEU A 160 1.27 -18.83 9.15
N GLN A 161 0.28 -19.59 8.67
CA GLN A 161 0.23 -21.03 8.69
C GLN A 161 1.44 -21.59 7.95
N LYS A 162 1.74 -21.12 6.73
CA LYS A 162 2.97 -21.50 6.01
C LYS A 162 4.26 -21.20 6.80
N GLN A 163 4.27 -20.15 7.62
CA GLN A 163 5.41 -19.78 8.48
C GLN A 163 5.41 -20.45 9.87
N ALA A 164 4.26 -20.97 10.32
CA ALA A 164 3.98 -21.46 11.67
C ALA A 164 3.75 -22.98 11.72
N CYS A 165 3.35 -23.62 10.63
CA CYS A 165 3.08 -25.07 10.50
C CYS A 165 4.34 -25.92 10.41
N TYR A 166 5.30 -25.63 11.29
CA TYR A 166 6.29 -26.59 11.74
C TYR A 166 6.14 -26.71 13.26
N GLY A 167 5.09 -27.43 13.67
CA GLY A 167 4.85 -27.87 15.05
C GLY A 167 4.14 -26.86 15.95
N GLU A 168 3.42 -27.37 16.94
CA GLU A 168 2.98 -26.61 18.10
C GLU A 168 4.21 -26.01 18.78
N ARG A 169 4.57 -24.78 18.41
CA ARG A 169 5.72 -24.08 18.97
C ARG A 169 5.37 -23.65 20.39
N THR A 170 5.46 -24.61 21.30
CA THR A 170 5.65 -24.37 22.72
C THR A 170 7.14 -24.13 22.94
N TYR A 171 7.45 -23.18 23.82
CA TYR A 171 8.78 -23.02 24.39
C TYR A 171 8.58 -23.09 25.89
N ASN A 172 9.25 -24.04 26.54
CA ASN A 172 9.05 -24.33 27.96
C ASN A 172 7.57 -24.59 28.32
N GLY A 173 6.88 -25.40 27.50
CA GLY A 173 5.45 -25.71 27.66
C GLY A 173 4.49 -24.56 27.32
N LEU A 174 4.99 -23.33 27.13
CA LEU A 174 4.17 -22.16 26.82
C LEU A 174 4.11 -21.89 25.33
N LEU A 175 2.93 -21.51 24.82
CA LEU A 175 2.78 -21.11 23.42
C LEU A 175 3.68 -19.90 23.11
N THR A 176 4.46 -20.02 22.04
CA THR A 176 5.25 -18.89 21.53
C THR A 176 4.36 -17.72 21.15
N LYS A 177 4.90 -16.49 21.21
CA LYS A 177 4.20 -15.26 20.79
C LYS A 177 3.58 -15.36 19.39
N LYS A 178 4.23 -16.09 18.47
CA LYS A 178 3.72 -16.35 17.12
C LYS A 178 2.48 -17.26 17.14
N ALA A 179 2.51 -18.36 17.91
CA ALA A 179 1.38 -19.27 18.04
C ALA A 179 0.16 -18.58 18.70
N VAL A 180 0.39 -17.79 19.76
CA VAL A 180 -0.65 -16.97 20.40
C VAL A 180 -1.28 -15.99 19.41
N ARG A 181 -0.44 -15.32 18.61
CA ARG A 181 -0.91 -14.39 17.56
C ARG A 181 -1.76 -15.11 16.50
N TYR A 182 -1.34 -16.31 16.07
CA TYR A 182 -2.11 -17.11 15.12
C TYR A 182 -3.50 -17.45 15.67
N LYS A 183 -3.57 -18.02 16.89
CA LYS A 183 -4.85 -18.33 17.55
C LYS A 183 -5.75 -17.10 17.64
N ARG A 184 -5.21 -15.95 18.08
CA ARG A 184 -5.98 -14.69 18.17
C ARG A 184 -6.54 -14.24 16.81
N LEU A 185 -5.77 -14.38 15.74
CA LEU A 185 -6.21 -14.02 14.39
C LEU A 185 -7.25 -15.00 13.85
N ALA A 186 -7.12 -16.30 14.13
CA ALA A 186 -8.10 -17.32 13.78
C ALA A 186 -9.45 -17.08 14.47
N TRP A 187 -9.44 -16.82 15.78
CA TRP A 187 -10.64 -16.41 16.53
C TRP A 187 -11.30 -15.16 15.94
N LYS A 188 -10.49 -14.16 15.56
CA LYS A 188 -11.00 -12.96 14.89
C LYS A 188 -11.62 -13.30 13.54
N GLN A 189 -11.07 -14.22 12.77
CA GLN A 189 -11.62 -14.65 11.48
C GLN A 189 -12.99 -15.32 11.67
N MET A 190 -13.11 -16.25 12.61
CA MET A 190 -14.39 -16.90 12.94
C MET A 190 -15.47 -15.87 13.29
N ARG A 191 -15.15 -14.91 14.17
CA ARG A 191 -16.07 -13.81 14.49
C ARG A 191 -16.47 -12.98 13.26
N MET A 192 -15.55 -12.72 12.33
CA MET A 192 -15.88 -11.97 11.10
C MET A 192 -16.77 -12.78 10.16
N ASP A 193 -16.62 -14.11 10.13
CA ASP A 193 -17.47 -15.01 9.38
C ASP A 193 -18.90 -15.01 9.94
N GLU A 194 -19.04 -15.17 11.26
CA GLU A 194 -20.34 -15.04 11.95
C GLU A 194 -21.02 -13.71 11.62
N LEU A 195 -20.30 -12.59 11.72
CA LEU A 195 -20.84 -11.25 11.44
C LEU A 195 -21.19 -11.06 9.96
N ARG A 196 -20.49 -11.72 9.04
CA ARG A 196 -20.80 -11.70 7.60
C ARG A 196 -22.17 -12.34 7.34
N TRP A 197 -22.48 -13.44 8.02
CA TRP A 197 -23.73 -14.17 7.83
C TRP A 197 -24.89 -13.61 8.66
N THR A 198 -24.65 -13.16 9.89
CA THR A 198 -25.71 -12.67 10.80
C THR A 198 -26.20 -11.25 10.48
N LEU A 199 -25.30 -10.27 10.43
CA LEU A 199 -25.65 -8.86 10.13
C LEU A 199 -25.95 -8.64 8.65
N GLY A 200 -25.32 -9.43 7.77
CA GLY A 200 -25.57 -9.39 6.33
C GLY A 200 -26.96 -9.93 5.97
N ALA A 201 -27.39 -11.03 6.58
CA ALA A 201 -28.71 -11.61 6.36
C ALA A 201 -29.84 -10.74 6.92
N LEU A 202 -29.69 -10.21 8.14
CA LEU A 202 -30.71 -9.34 8.77
C LEU A 202 -31.00 -8.07 7.97
N LYS A 203 -29.97 -7.40 7.44
CA LYS A 203 -30.17 -6.22 6.59
C LYS A 203 -30.74 -6.57 5.22
N CYS A 204 -30.33 -7.69 4.63
CA CYS A 204 -30.88 -8.14 3.35
C CYS A 204 -32.38 -8.44 3.48
N LEU A 205 -32.77 -9.17 4.55
CA LEU A 205 -34.16 -9.45 4.88
C LEU A 205 -34.96 -8.17 5.13
N GLN A 206 -34.45 -7.23 5.93
CA GLN A 206 -35.13 -5.94 6.16
C GLN A 206 -35.30 -5.13 4.87
N THR A 207 -34.31 -5.14 3.98
CA THR A 207 -34.40 -4.40 2.70
C THR A 207 -35.40 -5.07 1.75
N ILE A 208 -35.44 -6.41 1.72
CA ILE A 208 -36.40 -7.19 0.93
C ILE A 208 -37.82 -6.98 1.47
N LEU A 209 -38.01 -7.07 2.78
CA LEU A 209 -39.30 -6.84 3.43
C LEU A 209 -39.80 -5.40 3.24
N ALA A 210 -38.91 -4.39 3.34
CA ALA A 210 -39.25 -3.00 3.07
C ALA A 210 -39.61 -2.78 1.59
N SER A 211 -38.89 -3.39 0.64
CA SER A 211 -39.21 -3.30 -0.79
C SER A 211 -40.52 -4.01 -1.18
N LYS A 212 -40.99 -4.94 -0.34
CA LYS A 212 -42.27 -5.65 -0.49
C LYS A 212 -43.40 -5.07 0.37
N GLY A 213 -43.17 -3.94 1.06
CA GLY A 213 -44.19 -3.29 1.90
C GLY A 213 -44.56 -4.06 3.18
N LEU A 214 -43.71 -4.99 3.64
CA LEU A 214 -43.98 -5.89 4.77
C LEU A 214 -43.35 -5.43 6.09
N LEU A 215 -42.78 -4.21 6.12
CA LEU A 215 -42.30 -3.56 7.33
C LEU A 215 -43.01 -2.20 7.43
N HIS A 216 -43.89 -2.06 8.43
CA HIS A 216 -44.47 -0.79 8.86
C HIS A 216 -43.54 -0.09 9.84
#